data_AF-A0A2A6CWF7-F1
#
_entry.id   AF-A0A2A6CWF7-F1
#
_cell.length_a   1.000
_cell.length_b   1.000
_cell.length_c   1.000
_cell.angle_alpha   90.00
_cell.angle_beta   90.00
_cell.angle_gamma   90.00
#
_symmetry.space_group_name_H-M   'P 1'
#
loop_
_entity.id
_entity.type
_entity.pdbx_description
1 polymer ?
#
loop_
_entity_poly.entity_id
_entity_poly.type
_entity_poly.pdbx_seq_one_letter_code
_entity_poly.pdbx_strand_id
1 'polypeptide(L)'
;MLTLPLGRDFIGFGRLRAAFLLAATAAEAARALNSYQTGKVDEDTNRARRHSCYRVIIASTMGPLGRGIRIRLPACVIKAVRAKWPSATYSGFRPSELIDE
;
A
#
# COMPACT_ATOMS: atom_id res chain seq x y z
N MET A 1 -28.90 14.29 1.17
CA MET A 1 -28.68 13.29 0.09
C MET A 1 -27.99 14.04 -1.06
N LEU A 2 -26.66 13.98 -1.14
CA LEU A 2 -25.88 14.66 -2.18
C LEU A 2 -24.99 13.63 -2.88
N THR A 3 -25.32 13.36 -4.14
CA THR A 3 -24.60 12.49 -5.06
C THR A 3 -23.34 13.19 -5.57
N LEU A 4 -22.15 12.66 -5.25
CA LEU A 4 -20.88 13.11 -5.81
C LEU A 4 -20.70 12.56 -7.24
N PRO A 5 -20.29 13.38 -8.23
CA PRO A 5 -20.07 12.91 -9.59
C PRO A 5 -18.75 12.15 -9.65
N LEU A 6 -18.85 10.85 -9.97
CA LEU A 6 -17.76 10.02 -10.47
C LEU A 6 -17.40 10.51 -11.88
N GLY A 7 -16.27 11.19 -12.07
CA GLY A 7 -15.86 11.55 -13.42
C GLY A 7 -14.53 12.28 -13.56
N ARG A 8 -13.51 11.53 -13.97
CA ARG A 8 -12.40 11.97 -14.84
C ARG A 8 -11.41 12.99 -14.29
N ASP A 9 -10.45 12.54 -13.47
CA ASP A 9 -9.12 13.19 -13.33
C ASP A 9 -8.01 12.24 -12.81
N PHE A 10 -8.18 10.92 -12.97
CA PHE A 10 -7.34 9.94 -12.26
C PHE A 10 -5.96 9.64 -12.88
N ILE A 11 -5.60 10.21 -14.03
CA ILE A 11 -4.43 9.74 -14.80
C ILE A 11 -3.15 10.58 -14.54
N GLY A 12 -3.27 11.86 -14.16
CA GLY A 12 -2.12 12.74 -13.90
C GLY A 12 -1.60 12.77 -12.46
N PHE A 13 -2.51 12.75 -11.47
CA PHE A 13 -2.18 12.92 -10.05
C PHE A 13 -1.53 11.69 -9.39
N GLY A 14 -1.69 10.50 -9.99
CA GLY A 14 -1.22 9.24 -9.40
C GLY A 14 0.30 9.09 -9.36
N ARG A 15 1.02 9.69 -10.33
CA ARG A 15 2.49 9.50 -10.47
C ARG A 15 3.28 10.29 -9.42
N LEU A 16 2.92 11.55 -9.18
CA LEU A 16 3.52 12.41 -8.15
C LEU A 16 3.21 11.92 -6.73
N ARG A 17 1.96 11.49 -6.50
CA ARG A 17 1.53 10.98 -5.19
C ARG A 17 2.17 9.62 -4.86
N ALA A 18 2.26 8.72 -5.85
CA ALA A 18 3.01 7.47 -5.67
C ALA A 18 4.50 7.75 -5.40
N ALA A 19 5.12 8.70 -6.10
CA ALA A 19 6.53 9.06 -5.89
C ALA A 19 6.80 9.62 -4.48
N PHE A 20 5.90 10.45 -3.95
CA PHE A 20 5.97 10.93 -2.56
C PHE A 20 5.78 9.79 -1.54
N LEU A 21 4.80 8.91 -1.76
CA LEU A 21 4.59 7.73 -0.90
C LEU A 21 5.74 6.71 -1.00
N LEU A 22 6.48 6.74 -2.11
CA LEU A 22 7.71 5.99 -2.31
C LEU A 22 8.91 6.65 -1.63
N ALA A 23 8.83 7.86 -1.06
CA ALA A 23 9.95 8.49 -0.36
C ALA A 23 10.42 7.64 0.83
N ALA A 24 11.74 7.61 1.10
CA ALA A 24 12.30 6.76 2.15
C ALA A 24 11.76 7.12 3.54
N THR A 25 11.56 8.42 3.80
CA THR A 25 10.97 8.94 5.04
C THR A 25 9.51 8.51 5.21
N ALA A 26 8.71 8.61 4.15
CA ALA A 26 7.31 8.16 4.16
C ALA A 26 7.21 6.64 4.36
N ALA A 27 8.12 5.86 3.76
CA ALA A 27 8.17 4.41 3.93
C ALA A 27 8.55 4.00 5.37
N GLU A 28 9.44 4.73 6.04
CA GLU A 28 9.77 4.49 7.46
C GLU A 28 8.61 4.86 8.38
N ALA A 29 7.96 6.00 8.16
CA ALA A 29 6.77 6.38 8.93
C ALA A 29 5.64 5.34 8.75
N ALA A 30 5.43 4.87 7.51
CA ALA A 30 4.47 3.81 7.21
C ALA A 30 4.84 2.49 7.90
N ARG A 31 6.14 2.15 7.96
CA ARG A 31 6.64 0.96 8.65
C ARG A 31 6.38 1.06 10.16
N ALA A 32 6.72 2.19 10.78
CA ALA A 32 6.47 2.42 12.19
C ALA A 32 4.98 2.30 12.54
N LEU A 33 4.11 2.91 11.72
CA LEU A 33 2.66 2.80 11.88
C LEU A 33 2.18 1.34 11.75
N ASN A 34 2.69 0.59 10.77
CA ASN A 34 2.31 -0.80 10.55
C ASN A 34 2.76 -1.69 11.72
N SER A 35 3.98 -1.51 12.22
CA SER A 35 4.48 -2.22 13.39
C SER A 35 3.66 -1.91 14.64
N TYR A 36 3.28 -0.65 14.85
CA TYR A 36 2.37 -0.27 15.94
C TYR A 36 1.00 -0.94 15.81
N GLN A 37 0.39 -0.94 14.61
CA GLN A 37 -0.92 -1.54 14.37
C GLN A 37 -0.97 -3.06 14.50
N THR A 38 0.12 -3.74 14.14
CA THR A 38 0.18 -5.21 14.11
C THR A 38 0.83 -5.81 15.35
N GLY A 39 1.52 -4.99 16.15
CA GLY A 39 2.37 -5.45 17.25
C GLY A 39 3.56 -6.31 16.80
N LYS A 40 3.83 -6.36 15.49
CA LYS A 40 4.87 -7.22 14.89
C LYS A 40 5.90 -6.36 14.15
N VAL A 41 7.16 -6.70 14.35
CA VAL A 41 8.28 -6.10 13.61
C VAL A 41 8.77 -7.14 12.62
N ASP A 42 8.66 -6.83 11.32
CA ASP A 42 9.29 -7.65 10.26
C ASP A 42 10.82 -7.43 10.34
N GLU A 43 11.59 -8.51 10.43
CA GLU A 43 13.07 -8.47 10.45
C GLU A 43 13.66 -8.03 9.10
N ASP A 44 12.99 -8.39 8.00
CA ASP A 44 13.35 -7.92 6.66
C ASP A 44 12.82 -6.50 6.45
N THR A 45 13.72 -5.52 6.62
CA THR A 45 13.44 -4.10 6.46
C THR A 45 12.89 -3.74 5.08
N ASN A 46 13.38 -4.36 4.01
CA ASN A 46 12.92 -4.08 2.65
C ASN A 46 11.51 -4.64 2.43
N ARG A 47 11.24 -5.85 2.93
CA ARG A 47 9.89 -6.41 2.94
C ARG A 47 8.92 -5.55 3.73
N ALA A 48 9.32 -5.11 4.93
CA ALA A 48 8.51 -4.25 5.79
C ALA A 48 8.15 -2.92 5.10
N ARG A 49 9.13 -2.28 4.45
CA ARG A 49 8.94 -1.04 3.67
C ARG A 49 7.98 -1.25 2.50
N ARG A 50 8.15 -2.33 1.72
CA ARG A 50 7.25 -2.65 0.60
C ARG A 50 5.81 -2.84 1.07
N HIS A 51 5.60 -3.68 2.08
CA HIS A 51 4.27 -4.00 2.58
C HIS A 51 3.57 -2.76 3.15
N SER A 52 4.32 -1.93 3.86
CA SER A 52 3.79 -0.68 4.43
C SER A 52 3.46 0.33 3.33
N CYS A 53 4.30 0.46 2.29
CA CYS A 53 4.00 1.28 1.11
C CYS A 53 2.73 0.82 0.39
N TYR A 54 2.55 -0.49 0.19
CA TYR A 54 1.33 -1.02 -0.42
C TYR A 54 0.08 -0.61 0.38
N ARG A 55 0.12 -0.76 1.70
CA ARG A 55 -0.99 -0.38 2.58
C ARG A 55 -1.31 1.10 2.51
N VAL A 56 -0.31 1.97 2.58
CA VAL A 56 -0.52 3.43 2.55
C VAL A 56 -1.03 3.89 1.19
N ILE A 57 -0.51 3.34 0.09
CA ILE A 57 -1.00 3.67 -1.26
C ILE A 57 -2.48 3.32 -1.38
N ILE A 58 -2.87 2.09 -0.99
CA ILE A 58 -4.28 1.67 -1.06
C ILE A 58 -5.15 2.53 -0.15
N ALA A 59 -4.74 2.76 1.12
CA ALA A 59 -5.50 3.58 2.05
C ALA A 59 -5.67 5.02 1.56
N SER A 60 -4.65 5.56 0.87
CA SER A 60 -4.70 6.90 0.30
C SER A 60 -5.65 7.03 -0.90
N THR A 61 -5.89 5.94 -1.63
CA THR A 61 -6.76 5.91 -2.82
C THR A 61 -8.18 5.48 -2.51
N MET A 62 -8.37 4.54 -1.57
CA MET A 62 -9.66 3.89 -1.29
C MET A 62 -10.26 4.30 0.06
N GLY A 63 -9.51 5.02 0.91
CA GLY A 63 -9.93 5.34 2.28
C GLY A 63 -9.62 4.23 3.30
N PRO A 64 -10.15 4.33 4.53
CA PRO A 64 -9.89 3.36 5.59
C PRO A 64 -10.51 2.01 5.24
N LEU A 65 -9.68 1.01 5.01
CA LEU A 65 -10.10 -0.36 4.77
C LEU A 65 -10.22 -1.10 6.10
N GLY A 66 -11.36 -1.74 6.32
CA GLY A 66 -11.61 -2.62 7.45
C GLY A 66 -10.65 -3.82 7.48
N ARG A 67 -10.65 -4.54 8.60
CA ARG A 67 -9.86 -5.76 8.75
C ARG A 67 -10.33 -6.80 7.73
N GLY A 68 -9.40 -7.44 7.03
CA GLY A 68 -9.71 -8.50 6.07
C GLY A 68 -9.87 -8.05 4.61
N ILE A 69 -10.03 -6.75 4.33
CA ILE A 69 -10.17 -6.29 2.94
C ILE A 69 -8.79 -6.11 2.30
N ARG A 70 -8.46 -6.97 1.34
CA ARG A 70 -7.22 -6.89 0.54
C ARG A 70 -7.53 -6.53 -0.91
N ILE A 71 -7.02 -5.38 -1.36
CA ILE A 71 -7.22 -4.88 -2.73
C ILE A 71 -5.96 -5.10 -3.57
N ARG A 72 -6.14 -5.48 -4.83
CA ARG A 72 -5.04 -5.64 -5.79
C ARG A 72 -4.51 -4.28 -6.23
N LEU A 73 -3.19 -4.09 -6.15
CA LEU A 73 -2.51 -2.91 -6.66
C LEU A 73 -2.21 -3.02 -8.15
N PRO A 74 -2.20 -1.90 -8.90
CA PRO A 74 -1.81 -1.91 -10.30
C PRO A 74 -0.33 -2.26 -10.48
N ALA A 75 -0.01 -2.91 -11.61
CA ALA A 75 1.32 -3.45 -11.88
C ALA A 75 2.42 -2.37 -11.94
N CYS A 76 2.10 -1.16 -12.38
CA CYS A 76 3.04 -0.04 -12.45
C CYS A 76 3.56 0.38 -11.07
N VAL A 77 2.67 0.42 -10.07
CA VAL A 77 3.02 0.75 -8.68
C VAL A 77 3.88 -0.36 -8.08
N ILE A 78 3.51 -1.63 -8.32
CA ILE A 78 4.28 -2.78 -7.84
C ILE A 78 5.71 -2.76 -8.42
N LYS A 79 5.87 -2.49 -9.72
CA LYS A 79 7.18 -2.37 -10.36
C LYS A 79 8.02 -1.26 -9.73
N ALA A 80 7.45 -0.07 -9.51
CA ALA A 80 8.16 1.05 -8.89
C ALA A 80 8.60 0.74 -7.45
N VAL A 81 7.73 0.14 -6.63
CA VAL A 81 8.04 -0.26 -5.25
C VAL A 81 9.12 -1.34 -5.21
N ARG A 82 9.07 -2.33 -6.11
CA ARG A 82 10.07 -3.40 -6.20
C ARG A 82 11.42 -2.91 -6.74
N ALA A 83 11.43 -1.92 -7.62
CA ALA A 83 12.66 -1.28 -8.07
C ALA A 83 13.36 -0.52 -6.94
N LYS A 84 12.59 0.07 -6.02
CA LYS A 84 13.13 0.82 -4.88
C LYS A 84 13.59 -0.06 -3.71
N TRP A 85 12.85 -1.14 -3.42
CA TRP A 85 13.20 -2.09 -2.36
C TRP A 85 13.21 -3.52 -2.92
N PRO A 86 14.34 -3.97 -3.49
CA PRO A 86 14.42 -5.27 -4.13
C PRO A 86 14.33 -6.43 -3.11
N SER A 87 14.01 -7.62 -3.63
CA SER A 87 14.01 -8.90 -2.93
C SER A 87 14.41 -10.00 -3.90
N ALA A 88 15.06 -11.06 -3.42
CA ALA A 88 15.39 -12.24 -4.24
C ALA A 88 14.12 -12.96 -4.72
N THR A 89 13.10 -13.02 -3.85
CA THR A 89 11.81 -13.66 -4.15
C THR A 89 10.66 -12.73 -3.76
N TYR A 90 9.61 -12.70 -4.58
CA TYR A 90 8.39 -11.93 -4.30
C TYR A 90 7.20 -12.86 -4.12
N SER A 91 6.52 -12.74 -2.99
CA SER A 91 5.17 -13.31 -2.84
C SER A 91 4.17 -12.45 -3.59
N GLY A 92 3.30 -13.10 -4.37
CA GLY A 92 2.17 -12.45 -5.05
C GLY A 92 1.07 -12.00 -4.07
N PHE A 93 -0.05 -11.56 -4.63
CA PHE A 93 -1.24 -11.21 -3.85
C PHE A 93 -1.78 -12.45 -3.14
N ARG A 94 -2.00 -12.35 -1.82
CA ARG A 94 -2.65 -13.38 -1.01
C ARG A 94 -4.03 -12.86 -0.60
N PRO A 95 -5.13 -13.56 -0.91
CA PRO A 95 -6.44 -13.19 -0.39
C PRO A 95 -6.46 -13.25 1.14
N SER A 96 -7.42 -12.57 1.76
CA SER A 96 -7.66 -12.70 3.19
C SER A 96 -8.47 -13.97 3.45
N GLU A 97 -8.13 -14.70 4.51
CA GLU A 97 -8.89 -15.86 4.99
C GLU A 97 -9.96 -15.46 6.02
N LEU A 98 -10.03 -14.17 6.38
CA LEU A 98 -11.08 -13.64 7.23
C LEU A 98 -12.38 -13.57 6.42
N ILE A 99 -13.32 -14.45 6.75
CA ILE A 99 -14.69 -14.43 6.28
C ILE A 99 -15.46 -13.66 7.36
N ASP A 100 -16.15 -12.59 6.98
CA ASP A 100 -17.06 -11.90 7.89
C ASP A 100 -18.24 -12.86 8.14
N GLU A 101 -18.31 -13.47 9.33
CA GLU A 101 -19.51 -14.19 9.81
C GLU A 101 -20.60 -13.20 10.23
#